data_AF-A0A3B9PVQ3-F1
#
_entry.id   AF-A0A3B9PVQ3-F1
#
_cell.length_a   1.000
_cell.length_b   1.000
_cell.length_c   1.000
_cell.angle_alpha   90.00
_cell.angle_beta   90.00
_cell.angle_gamma   90.00
#
_symmetry.space_group_name_H-M   'P 1'
#
loop_
_entity.id
_entity.type
_entity.pdbx_description
1 polymer ?
#
loop_
_entity_poly.entity_id
_entity_poly.type
_entity_poly.pdbx_seq_one_letter_code
_entity_poly.pdbx_strand_id
1 'polypeptide(L)'
;MVADFIPPSAKKFMDTTFETIRFGKVHEIAASFAYGRENLVPVMFSRLLRNSQITSKEAPLFHYYLQRHAQLDGEQHGPMAEKLVNSLTDGDPIKEKETRLAAEKSIESRIRFWDEVLLAMPRKQ
;
A
#
# COMPACT_ATOMS: atom_id res chain seq x y z
N MET A 1 10.71 13.97 -20.27
CA MET A 1 9.77 15.02 -19.83
C MET A 1 8.44 14.45 -19.35
N VAL A 2 8.43 13.41 -18.49
CA VAL A 2 7.19 12.87 -17.89
C VAL A 2 7.22 12.99 -16.35
N ALA A 3 8.36 13.40 -15.78
CA ALA A 3 8.58 13.43 -14.33
C ALA A 3 8.06 14.69 -13.63
N ASP A 4 7.96 15.83 -14.32
CA ASP A 4 7.70 17.14 -13.68
C ASP A 4 6.24 17.35 -13.24
N PHE A 5 5.31 16.46 -13.63
CA PHE A 5 3.90 16.52 -13.25
C PHE A 5 3.53 15.60 -12.08
N ILE A 6 4.48 14.83 -11.56
CA ILE A 6 4.23 13.91 -10.44
C ILE A 6 4.42 14.69 -9.13
N PRO A 7 3.41 14.75 -8.24
CA PRO A 7 3.58 15.38 -6.94
C PRO A 7 4.79 14.80 -6.20
N PRO A 8 5.63 15.64 -5.54
CA PRO A 8 6.84 15.16 -4.88
C PRO A 8 6.60 14.01 -3.89
N SER A 9 5.48 14.03 -3.16
CA SER A 9 5.08 12.97 -2.25
C SER A 9 4.83 11.64 -2.96
N ALA A 10 4.10 11.66 -4.08
CA ALA A 10 3.86 10.49 -4.91
C ALA A 10 5.15 9.94 -5.52
N LYS A 11 6.04 10.83 -5.99
CA LYS A 11 7.35 10.44 -6.53
C LYS A 11 8.19 9.71 -5.47
N LYS A 12 8.33 10.26 -4.26
CA LYS A 12 9.06 9.61 -3.17
C LYS A 12 8.46 8.26 -2.79
N PHE A 13 7.13 8.17 -2.73
CA PHE A 13 6.45 6.91 -2.43
C PHE A 13 6.76 5.83 -3.47
N MET A 14 6.68 6.20 -4.75
CA MET A 14 7.04 5.32 -5.88
C MET A 14 8.53 4.95 -5.88
N ASP A 15 9.42 5.90 -5.59
CA ASP A 15 10.86 5.66 -5.51
C ASP A 15 11.15 4.56 -4.47
N THR A 16 10.52 4.60 -3.28
CA THR A 16 10.62 3.52 -2.28
C THR A 16 10.17 2.16 -2.82
N THR A 17 9.07 2.11 -3.59
CA THR A 17 8.61 0.87 -4.23
C THR A 17 9.63 0.34 -5.23
N PHE A 18 10.16 1.20 -6.10
CA PHE A 18 11.15 0.78 -7.11
C PHE A 18 12.50 0.41 -6.50
N GLU A 19 12.91 1.04 -5.41
CA GLU A 19 14.09 0.62 -4.64
C GLU A 19 13.91 -0.82 -4.11
N THR A 20 12.78 -1.13 -3.50
CA THR A 20 12.47 -2.49 -3.03
C THR A 20 12.49 -3.49 -4.18
N ILE A 21 11.91 -3.15 -5.34
CA ILE A 21 11.94 -4.02 -6.53
C ILE A 21 13.36 -4.26 -7.05
N ARG A 22 14.21 -3.22 -7.07
CA ARG A 22 15.55 -3.29 -7.65
C ARG A 22 16.57 -3.98 -6.74
N PHE A 23 16.46 -3.75 -5.43
CA PHE A 23 17.50 -4.11 -4.47
C PHE A 23 17.04 -5.08 -3.39
N GLY A 24 15.72 -5.28 -3.24
CA GLY A 24 15.17 -6.18 -2.24
C GLY A 24 15.38 -7.65 -2.60
N LYS A 25 15.52 -8.48 -1.57
CA LYS A 25 15.49 -9.93 -1.71
C LYS A 25 14.06 -10.40 -2.00
N VAL A 26 13.90 -11.63 -2.52
CA VAL A 26 12.59 -12.15 -2.91
C VAL A 26 11.56 -12.14 -1.76
N HIS A 27 11.96 -12.49 -0.53
CA HIS A 27 11.08 -12.45 0.65
C HIS A 27 10.79 -11.02 1.11
N GLU A 28 11.73 -10.08 0.96
CA GLU A 28 11.50 -8.66 1.26
C GLU A 28 10.51 -8.01 0.29
N ILE A 29 10.63 -8.32 -1.01
CA ILE A 29 9.68 -7.87 -2.04
C ILE A 29 8.30 -8.45 -1.77
N ALA A 30 8.21 -9.76 -1.47
CA ALA A 30 6.96 -10.42 -1.13
C ALA A 30 6.33 -9.81 0.13
N ALA A 31 7.12 -9.48 1.14
CA ALA A 31 6.65 -8.84 2.38
C ALA A 31 6.08 -7.44 2.12
N SER A 32 6.80 -6.62 1.35
CA SER A 32 6.33 -5.29 0.97
C SER A 32 5.02 -5.36 0.18
N PHE A 33 4.86 -6.34 -0.71
CA PHE A 33 3.61 -6.58 -1.43
C PHE A 33 2.48 -7.04 -0.49
N ALA A 34 2.70 -8.11 0.27
CA ALA A 34 1.67 -8.71 1.12
C ALA A 34 1.16 -7.75 2.19
N TYR A 35 2.07 -7.21 3.00
CA TYR A 35 1.71 -6.39 4.16
C TYR A 35 1.56 -4.91 3.82
N GLY A 36 2.32 -4.42 2.84
CA GLY A 36 2.27 -3.02 2.42
C GLY A 36 1.15 -2.69 1.44
N ARG A 37 0.61 -3.68 0.72
CA ARG A 37 -0.45 -3.51 -0.28
C ARG A 37 -1.65 -4.43 -0.05
N GLU A 38 -1.49 -5.75 -0.19
CA GLU A 38 -2.63 -6.68 -0.25
C GLU A 38 -3.47 -6.67 1.01
N ASN A 39 -2.84 -6.74 2.18
CA ASN A 39 -3.55 -6.73 3.46
C ASN A 39 -4.10 -5.33 3.81
N LEU A 40 -3.41 -4.28 3.38
CA LEU A 40 -3.65 -2.92 3.86
C LEU A 40 -4.69 -2.15 3.03
N VAL A 41 -4.66 -2.30 1.70
CA VAL A 41 -5.50 -1.54 0.77
C VAL A 41 -7.00 -1.78 1.02
N PRO A 42 -7.50 -3.01 1.23
CA PRO A 42 -8.93 -3.27 1.48
C PRO A 42 -9.44 -2.54 2.72
N VAL A 43 -8.64 -2.55 3.80
CA VAL A 43 -8.97 -1.88 5.07
C VAL A 43 -8.99 -0.36 4.88
N MET A 44 -7.98 0.19 4.20
CA MET A 44 -7.88 1.62 3.92
C MET A 44 -9.07 2.10 3.07
N PHE A 45 -9.39 1.38 1.99
CA PHE A 45 -10.50 1.72 1.10
C PHE A 45 -11.86 1.62 1.80
N SER A 46 -12.07 0.60 2.63
CA SER A 46 -13.27 0.47 3.45
C SER A 46 -13.44 1.65 4.42
N ARG A 47 -12.36 2.15 5.01
CA ARG A 47 -12.38 3.33 5.87
C ARG A 47 -12.64 4.61 5.08
N LEU A 48 -12.02 4.77 3.91
CA LEU A 48 -12.27 5.92 3.02
C LEU A 48 -13.74 5.99 2.60
N LEU A 49 -14.34 4.89 2.18
CA LEU A 49 -15.76 4.85 1.81
C LEU A 49 -16.68 5.21 2.99
N ARG A 50 -16.37 4.72 4.19
CA ARG A 50 -17.16 4.98 5.40
C ARG A 50 -17.08 6.42 5.88
N ASN A 51 -15.92 7.06 5.73
CA ASN A 51 -15.65 8.39 6.25
C ASN A 51 -15.77 9.50 5.20
N SER A 52 -15.94 9.14 3.92
CA SER A 52 -16.14 10.09 2.83
C SER A 52 -17.57 10.65 2.88
N GLN A 53 -17.69 11.97 2.69
CA GLN A 53 -18.97 12.64 2.48
C GLN A 53 -19.44 12.56 1.02
N ILE A 54 -18.59 12.08 0.11
CA ILE A 54 -18.93 11.90 -1.31
C ILE A 54 -19.78 10.65 -1.44
N THR A 55 -20.99 10.80 -1.93
CA THR A 55 -21.95 9.70 -2.15
C THR A 55 -21.65 8.91 -3.42
N SER A 56 -22.17 7.70 -3.51
CA SER A 56 -22.07 6.87 -4.73
C SER A 56 -22.81 7.47 -5.93
N LYS A 57 -23.74 8.40 -5.71
CA LYS A 57 -24.41 9.14 -6.79
C LYS A 57 -23.52 10.25 -7.36
N GLU A 58 -22.76 10.93 -6.50
CA GLU A 58 -21.83 12.00 -6.89
C GLU A 58 -20.57 11.43 -7.57
N ALA A 59 -20.07 10.28 -7.12
CA ALA A 59 -18.87 9.65 -7.67
C ALA A 59 -19.03 8.12 -7.83
N PRO A 60 -19.87 7.64 -8.76
CA PRO A 60 -20.21 6.22 -8.90
C PRO A 60 -18.99 5.34 -9.21
N LEU A 61 -18.11 5.79 -10.12
CA LEU A 61 -16.90 5.03 -10.47
C LEU A 61 -15.91 4.95 -9.31
N PHE A 62 -15.78 6.03 -8.52
CA PHE A 62 -14.91 6.05 -7.34
C PHE A 62 -15.38 5.02 -6.30
N HIS A 63 -16.69 5.02 -6.01
CA HIS A 63 -17.28 4.06 -5.08
C HIS A 63 -17.12 2.63 -5.58
N TYR A 64 -17.45 2.37 -6.85
CA TYR A 64 -17.31 1.06 -7.46
C TYR A 64 -15.87 0.54 -7.35
N TYR A 65 -14.88 1.36 -7.72
CA TYR A 65 -13.47 0.97 -7.69
C TYR A 65 -12.99 0.57 -6.29
N LEU A 66 -13.29 1.41 -5.28
CA LEU A 66 -12.88 1.16 -3.90
C LEU A 66 -13.63 -0.03 -3.28
N GLN A 67 -14.93 -0.15 -3.54
CA GLN A 67 -15.73 -1.28 -3.05
C GLN A 67 -15.23 -2.60 -3.64
N ARG A 68 -14.87 -2.60 -4.93
CA ARG A 68 -14.42 -3.81 -5.59
C ARG A 68 -13.12 -4.33 -4.99
N HIS A 69 -12.15 -3.45 -4.73
CA HIS A 69 -10.89 -3.80 -4.06
C HIS A 69 -11.10 -4.18 -2.59
N ALA A 70 -12.03 -3.51 -1.88
CA ALA A 70 -12.35 -3.88 -0.51
C ALA A 70 -12.95 -5.30 -0.40
N GLN A 71 -13.82 -5.69 -1.33
CA GLN A 71 -14.50 -6.99 -1.32
C GLN A 71 -13.67 -8.11 -1.94
N LEU A 72 -12.93 -7.85 -3.03
CA LEU A 72 -12.16 -8.89 -3.71
C LEU A 72 -10.83 -9.22 -3.02
N ASP A 73 -10.11 -8.19 -2.57
CA ASP A 73 -8.70 -8.40 -2.21
C ASP A 73 -8.54 -8.86 -0.76
N GLY A 74 -9.52 -8.56 0.11
CA GLY A 74 -9.43 -8.86 1.55
C GLY A 74 -9.52 -10.35 1.91
N GLU A 75 -10.36 -11.14 1.22
CA GLU A 75 -10.68 -12.50 1.67
C GLU A 75 -9.80 -13.60 1.06
N GLN A 76 -9.32 -13.42 -0.17
CA GLN A 76 -8.53 -14.45 -0.87
C GLN A 76 -7.07 -14.04 -1.06
N HIS A 77 -6.83 -12.80 -1.51
CA HIS A 77 -5.49 -12.36 -1.90
C HIS A 77 -4.57 -12.12 -0.70
N GLY A 78 -5.08 -11.56 0.40
CA GLY A 78 -4.32 -11.39 1.64
C GLY A 78 -3.73 -12.71 2.17
N PRO A 79 -4.55 -13.75 2.46
CA PRO A 79 -4.04 -15.04 2.92
C PRO A 79 -3.08 -15.73 1.94
N MET A 80 -3.26 -15.55 0.63
CA MET A 80 -2.33 -16.09 -0.38
C MET A 80 -0.99 -15.35 -0.36
N ALA A 81 -1.00 -14.03 -0.19
CA ALA A 81 0.22 -13.23 -0.10
C ALA A 81 1.01 -13.56 1.18
N GLU A 82 0.33 -13.80 2.31
CA GLU A 82 0.98 -14.29 3.53
C GLU A 82 1.58 -15.68 3.38
N LYS A 83 0.87 -16.61 2.71
CA LYS A 83 1.41 -17.93 2.38
C LYS A 83 2.67 -17.83 1.52
N LEU A 84 2.68 -16.94 0.52
CA LEU A 84 3.86 -16.68 -0.30
C LEU A 84 5.05 -16.24 0.56
N VAL A 85 4.85 -15.28 1.48
CA VAL A 85 5.90 -14.83 2.39
C VAL A 85 6.43 -15.99 3.23
N ASN A 86 5.53 -16.75 3.86
CA ASN A 86 5.91 -17.88 4.72
C ASN A 86 6.69 -18.97 3.96
N SER A 87 6.32 -19.25 2.71
CA SER A 87 7.05 -20.20 1.86
C SER A 87 8.44 -19.70 1.46
N LEU A 88 8.66 -18.38 1.38
CA LEU A 88 9.96 -17.80 1.02
C LEU A 88 10.90 -17.69 2.23
N THR A 89 10.35 -17.51 3.43
CA THR A 89 11.13 -17.49 4.67
C THR A 89 11.47 -18.90 5.15
N ASP A 90 10.54 -19.86 5.05
CA ASP A 90 10.74 -21.28 5.41
C ASP A 90 11.34 -21.48 6.81
N GLY A 91 10.90 -20.65 7.78
CA GLY A 91 11.39 -20.68 9.16
C GLY A 91 12.82 -20.16 9.37
N ASP A 92 13.46 -19.59 8.35
CA ASP A 92 14.76 -18.93 8.48
C ASP A 92 14.62 -17.62 9.28
N PRO A 93 15.21 -17.53 10.48
CA PRO A 93 15.03 -16.37 11.36
C PRO A 93 15.62 -15.07 10.79
N ILE A 94 16.61 -15.16 9.89
CA ILE A 94 17.18 -13.99 9.21
C ILE A 94 16.17 -13.48 8.20
N LYS A 95 15.60 -14.37 7.37
CA LYS A 95 14.60 -13.98 6.36
C LYS A 95 13.33 -13.45 7.01
N GLU A 96 12.87 -14.05 8.10
CA GLU A 96 11.71 -13.54 8.86
C GLU A 96 11.95 -12.12 9.38
N LYS A 97 13.14 -11.86 9.92
CA LYS A 97 13.52 -10.50 10.35
C LYS A 97 13.55 -9.53 9.17
N GLU A 98 14.12 -9.92 8.05
CA GLU A 98 14.19 -9.09 6.83
C GLU A 98 12.80 -8.80 6.25
N THR A 99 11.92 -9.80 6.20
CA THR A 99 10.50 -9.66 5.84
C THR A 99 9.80 -8.63 6.72
N ARG A 100 9.97 -8.71 8.06
CA ARG A 100 9.37 -7.74 8.99
C ARG A 100 9.85 -6.32 8.70
N LEU A 101 11.16 -6.13 8.55
CA LEU A 101 11.75 -4.82 8.26
C LEU A 101 11.27 -4.25 6.91
N ALA A 102 11.13 -5.10 5.89
CA ALA A 102 10.61 -4.69 4.59
C ALA A 102 9.13 -4.29 4.66
N ALA A 103 8.32 -5.02 5.43
CA ALA A 103 6.92 -4.68 5.68
C ALA A 103 6.79 -3.33 6.41
N GLU A 104 7.56 -3.12 7.48
CA GLU A 104 7.62 -1.87 8.24
C GLU A 104 7.99 -0.69 7.32
N LYS A 105 9.09 -0.80 6.57
CA LYS A 105 9.52 0.23 5.59
C LYS A 105 8.40 0.57 4.60
N SER A 106 7.68 -0.44 4.12
CA SER A 106 6.57 -0.25 3.17
C SER A 106 5.40 0.51 3.77
N ILE A 107 5.04 0.23 5.03
CA ILE A 107 3.95 0.90 5.75
C ILE A 107 4.36 2.34 6.10
N GLU A 108 5.58 2.55 6.59
CA GLU A 108 6.13 3.87 6.89
C GLU A 108 6.17 4.78 5.66
N SER A 109 6.59 4.24 4.51
CA SER A 109 6.57 4.97 3.23
C SER A 109 5.15 5.45 2.89
N ARG A 110 4.13 4.62 3.13
CA ARG A 110 2.73 4.96 2.88
C ARG A 110 2.19 6.00 3.85
N ILE A 111 2.54 5.90 5.13
CA ILE A 111 2.18 6.91 6.15
C ILE A 111 2.77 8.26 5.73
N ARG A 112 4.07 8.30 5.45
CA ARG A 112 4.77 9.50 4.98
C ARG A 112 4.13 10.09 3.73
N PHE A 113 3.73 9.25 2.78
CA PHE A 113 3.03 9.70 1.58
C PHE A 113 1.75 10.47 1.93
N TRP A 114 0.90 9.90 2.78
CA TRP A 114 -0.36 10.53 3.17
C TRP A 114 -0.16 11.78 4.04
N ASP A 115 0.84 11.80 4.92
CA ASP A 115 1.21 13.00 5.69
C ASP A 115 1.65 14.13 4.77
N GLU A 116 2.51 13.84 3.77
CA GLU A 116 2.94 14.83 2.80
C GLU A 116 1.79 15.31 1.89
N VAL A 117 0.86 14.42 1.51
CA VAL A 117 -0.36 14.81 0.79
C VAL A 117 -1.19 15.77 1.64
N LEU A 118 -1.42 15.45 2.92
CA LEU A 118 -2.19 16.30 3.83
C LEU A 118 -1.54 17.68 4.01
N LEU A 119 -0.21 17.73 4.14
CA LEU A 119 0.54 18.98 4.24
C LEU A 119 0.48 19.84 2.97
N ALA A 120 0.39 19.21 1.80
CA ALA A 120 0.28 19.89 0.52
C ALA A 120 -1.15 20.38 0.20
N MET A 121 -2.16 19.89 0.94
CA MET A 121 -3.54 20.36 0.75
C MET A 121 -3.70 21.80 1.23
N PRO A 122 -4.49 22.63 0.53
CA PRO A 122 -4.84 23.96 1.03
C PRO A 122 -5.54 23.82 2.38
N ARG A 123 -5.09 24.57 3.39
CA ARG A 123 -5.84 24.65 4.65
C ARG A 123 -7.19 25.30 4.33
N LYS A 124 -8.28 24.67 4.78
CA LYS A 124 -9.58 25.35 4.81
C LYS A 124 -9.43 26.56 5.72
N GLN A 125 -9.65 27.76 5.18
CA GLN A 125 -9.90 28.96 5.97
C GLN A 125 -11.22 28.79 6.74
#